data_AF-W5SWS5-F1
#
_entry.id   AF-W5SWS5-F1
#
_cell.length_a   1.000
_cell.length_b   1.000
_cell.length_c   1.000
_cell.angle_alpha   90.00
_cell.angle_beta   90.00
_cell.angle_gamma   90.00
#
_symmetry.space_group_name_H-M   'P 1'
#
loop_
_entity.id
_entity.type
_entity.pdbx_description
1 polymer ?
#
loop_
_entity_poly.entity_id
_entity_poly.type
_entity_poly.pdbx_seq_one_letter_code
_entity_poly.pdbx_strand_id
1 'polypeptide(L)'
;MDKKLIKEYINNLKNTAIEDKTEFTDRSYLEKLLNELKPNPNIQIQHEPKRHKESLGAPDFIIRNNGNIIGYIEVKKIEQNLDDTLKSPQIDKYKQLSNNILLTNYIEFIWIKNGNIDLREVLVFKTDLKKINTKIDQTKSDTVISILNEFFKAPIEKIKSVEKLASLLAKRTKTLKDLVEQHLNLYIDLKKQSTLVGTYNIIKENIYNNELKANEFADSIAQTITYGFFLAKLNNTNNLRIDFDNIKKFIPNNFALIQDILKLIDNIAISNEYGNIKWILESMLLMILITLILKQFLNNFHLLKIKTQMVNIQKTHIYIFMKTF
;
A
#
# COMPACT_ATOMS: atom_id res chain seq x y z
N MET A 1 -11.88 21.33 -22.56
CA MET A 1 -11.59 19.89 -22.74
C MET A 1 -12.32 19.10 -21.66
N ASP A 2 -12.02 19.44 -20.41
CA ASP A 2 -12.59 19.00 -19.13
C ASP A 2 -14.12 18.82 -19.06
N LYS A 3 -14.90 19.79 -19.55
CA LYS A 3 -16.38 19.70 -19.57
C LYS A 3 -16.90 18.51 -20.39
N LYS A 4 -16.27 18.23 -21.54
CA LYS A 4 -16.66 17.12 -22.42
C LYS A 4 -16.33 15.78 -21.75
N LEU A 5 -15.20 15.72 -21.05
CA LEU A 5 -14.75 14.54 -20.33
C LEU A 5 -15.70 14.18 -19.18
N ILE A 6 -16.10 15.14 -18.34
CA ILE A 6 -17.08 14.92 -17.27
C ILE A 6 -18.44 14.49 -17.83
N LYS A 7 -18.89 15.10 -18.94
CA LYS A 7 -20.12 14.68 -19.63
C LYS A 7 -20.05 13.24 -20.08
N GLU A 8 -18.96 12.86 -20.71
CA GLU A 8 -18.72 11.49 -21.17
C GLU A 8 -18.68 10.52 -19.99
N TYR A 9 -17.98 10.87 -18.91
CA TYR A 9 -17.92 10.08 -17.69
C TYR A 9 -19.32 9.83 -17.10
N ILE A 10 -20.10 10.88 -16.89
CA ILE A 10 -21.48 10.76 -16.37
C ILE A 10 -22.34 9.91 -17.30
N ASN A 11 -22.22 10.07 -18.62
CA ASN A 11 -22.96 9.24 -19.58
C ASN A 11 -22.54 7.76 -19.50
N ASN A 12 -21.25 7.47 -19.35
CA ASN A 12 -20.77 6.10 -19.18
C ASN A 12 -21.34 5.45 -17.92
N LEU A 13 -21.47 6.21 -16.82
CA LEU A 13 -22.13 5.73 -15.60
C LEU A 13 -23.62 5.39 -15.81
N LYS A 14 -24.25 5.76 -16.93
CA LYS A 14 -25.64 5.37 -17.23
C LYS A 14 -25.77 4.08 -18.04
N ASN A 15 -24.66 3.54 -18.56
CA ASN A 15 -24.69 2.36 -19.44
C ASN A 15 -25.19 1.09 -18.74
N THR A 16 -25.19 1.06 -17.41
CA THR A 16 -25.72 -0.03 -16.60
C THR A 16 -26.65 0.53 -15.54
N ALA A 17 -27.80 -0.12 -15.32
CA ALA A 17 -28.76 0.27 -14.29
C ALA A 17 -28.12 0.18 -12.90
N ILE A 18 -28.47 1.09 -11.98
CA ILE A 18 -27.81 1.19 -10.67
C ILE A 18 -27.98 -0.11 -9.87
N GLU A 19 -29.15 -0.73 -9.93
CA GLU A 19 -29.48 -2.00 -9.29
C GLU A 19 -28.58 -3.17 -9.73
N ASP A 20 -28.07 -3.14 -10.96
CA ASP A 20 -27.20 -4.19 -11.51
C ASP A 20 -25.71 -3.92 -11.25
N LYS A 21 -25.38 -2.77 -10.65
CA LYS A 21 -23.99 -2.36 -10.42
C LYS A 21 -23.39 -3.03 -9.19
N THR A 22 -22.19 -3.54 -9.40
CA THR A 22 -21.26 -3.87 -8.33
C THR A 22 -20.30 -2.72 -8.10
N GLU A 23 -19.45 -2.84 -7.08
CA GLU A 23 -18.37 -1.88 -6.83
C GLU A 23 -17.37 -1.83 -7.99
N PHE A 24 -17.35 -2.85 -8.85
CA PHE A 24 -16.40 -2.98 -9.95
C PHE A 24 -16.94 -2.48 -11.29
N THR A 25 -18.26 -2.31 -11.42
CA THR A 25 -18.92 -2.13 -12.72
C THR A 25 -18.42 -0.91 -13.46
N ASP A 26 -18.18 0.21 -12.75
CA ASP A 26 -17.77 1.48 -13.35
C ASP A 26 -16.27 1.78 -13.22
N ARG A 27 -15.44 0.82 -12.75
CA ARG A 27 -14.01 1.07 -12.49
C ARG A 27 -13.25 1.49 -13.73
N SER A 28 -13.53 0.86 -14.88
CA SER A 28 -12.89 1.21 -16.15
C SER A 28 -13.21 2.64 -16.59
N TYR A 29 -14.43 3.12 -16.31
CA TYR A 29 -14.83 4.50 -16.60
C TYR A 29 -14.13 5.50 -15.68
N LEU A 30 -13.98 5.17 -14.39
CA LEU A 30 -13.20 5.97 -13.46
C LEU A 30 -11.71 5.99 -13.85
N GLU A 31 -11.13 4.84 -14.19
CA GLU A 31 -9.74 4.74 -14.63
C GLU A 31 -9.48 5.56 -15.90
N LYS A 32 -10.43 5.55 -16.86
CA LYS A 32 -10.36 6.42 -18.04
C LYS A 32 -10.36 7.89 -17.65
N LEU A 33 -11.29 8.33 -16.79
CA LEU A 33 -11.35 9.71 -16.30
C LEU A 33 -10.03 10.12 -15.64
N LEU A 34 -9.48 9.27 -14.77
CA LEU A 34 -8.22 9.52 -14.06
C LEU A 34 -7.03 9.59 -15.04
N ASN A 35 -6.97 8.73 -16.05
CA ASN A 35 -5.90 8.75 -17.05
C ASN A 35 -5.93 9.99 -17.95
N GLU A 36 -7.11 10.52 -18.25
CA GLU A 36 -7.29 11.74 -19.04
C GLU A 36 -6.96 13.01 -18.22
N LEU A 37 -7.15 12.97 -16.90
CA LEU A 37 -6.90 14.13 -16.01
C LEU A 37 -5.51 14.16 -15.39
N LYS A 38 -4.72 13.08 -15.43
CA LYS A 38 -3.39 13.07 -14.82
C LYS A 38 -2.49 14.12 -15.50
N PRO A 39 -1.74 14.92 -14.73
CA PRO A 39 -1.00 16.07 -15.27
C PRO A 39 0.22 15.71 -16.12
N ASN A 40 0.70 14.45 -16.08
CA ASN A 40 1.85 14.00 -16.86
C ASN A 40 1.85 12.47 -17.01
N PRO A 41 2.53 11.92 -18.04
CA PRO A 41 2.56 10.48 -18.30
C PRO A 41 3.35 9.66 -17.28
N ASN A 42 4.17 10.31 -16.44
CA ASN A 42 4.92 9.61 -15.38
C ASN A 42 4.02 9.16 -14.23
N ILE A 43 2.80 9.68 -14.16
CA ILE A 43 1.77 9.18 -13.25
C ILE A 43 1.16 7.90 -13.82
N GLN A 44 1.36 6.82 -13.07
CA GLN A 44 0.84 5.50 -13.35
C GLN A 44 -0.32 5.22 -12.39
N ILE A 45 -1.41 4.74 -12.95
CA ILE A 45 -2.61 4.33 -12.22
C ILE A 45 -2.60 2.81 -12.29
N GLN A 46 -2.32 2.17 -11.17
CA GLN A 46 -2.32 0.72 -11.05
C GLN A 46 -3.66 0.30 -10.43
N HIS A 47 -4.49 -0.38 -11.22
CA HIS A 47 -5.72 -1.02 -10.73
C HIS A 47 -5.41 -2.42 -10.22
N GLU A 48 -5.86 -2.73 -9.00
CA GLU A 48 -5.72 -4.09 -8.45
C GLU A 48 -6.84 -5.01 -8.98
N PRO A 49 -6.53 -6.25 -9.41
CA PRO A 49 -7.52 -7.18 -9.94
C PRO A 49 -8.59 -7.51 -8.89
N LYS A 50 -9.77 -7.97 -9.36
CA LYS A 50 -10.90 -8.36 -8.50
C LYS A 50 -10.44 -9.39 -7.46
N ARG A 51 -10.81 -9.18 -6.19
CA ARG A 51 -10.44 -10.06 -5.06
C ARG A 51 -11.68 -10.59 -4.34
N HIS A 52 -11.53 -11.74 -3.70
CA HIS A 52 -12.54 -12.30 -2.82
C HIS A 52 -12.71 -11.40 -1.59
N LYS A 53 -13.97 -11.21 -1.20
CA LYS A 53 -14.43 -10.33 -0.12
C LYS A 53 -13.79 -10.73 1.21
N GLU A 54 -12.89 -9.90 1.74
CA GLU A 54 -12.70 -9.68 3.18
C GLU A 54 -11.79 -8.47 3.44
N SER A 55 -12.09 -7.75 4.52
CA SER A 55 -12.11 -6.29 4.62
C SER A 55 -10.80 -5.62 5.08
N LEU A 56 -9.63 -6.14 4.72
CA LEU A 56 -8.33 -5.61 5.20
C LEU A 56 -7.26 -5.40 4.11
N GLY A 57 -7.69 -5.42 2.84
CA GLY A 57 -6.84 -5.48 1.65
C GLY A 57 -6.21 -4.18 1.15
N ALA A 58 -5.44 -4.32 0.06
CA ALA A 58 -4.85 -3.22 -0.70
C ALA A 58 -5.96 -2.29 -1.26
N PRO A 59 -5.65 -0.99 -1.46
CA PRO A 59 -6.60 -0.06 -2.07
C PRO A 59 -6.92 -0.44 -3.52
N ASP A 60 -8.08 0.00 -4.01
CA ASP A 60 -8.53 -0.31 -5.36
C ASP A 60 -7.60 0.24 -6.45
N PHE A 61 -7.11 1.47 -6.28
CA PHE A 61 -6.05 2.02 -7.12
C PHE A 61 -4.86 2.49 -6.30
N ILE A 62 -3.68 2.19 -6.82
CA ILE A 62 -2.40 2.71 -6.34
C ILE A 62 -1.89 3.70 -7.38
N ILE A 63 -1.63 4.93 -6.94
CA ILE A 63 -1.15 5.99 -7.81
C ILE A 63 0.34 6.14 -7.59
N ARG A 64 1.11 6.02 -8.68
CA ARG A 64 2.57 6.14 -8.66
C ARG A 64 3.02 7.30 -9.51
N ASN A 65 4.06 8.01 -9.09
CA ASN A 65 4.76 9.00 -9.90
C ASN A 65 6.26 8.66 -9.91
N ASN A 66 6.80 8.40 -11.10
CA ASN A 66 8.18 7.91 -11.27
C ASN A 66 8.48 6.67 -10.41
N GLY A 67 7.52 5.73 -10.33
CA GLY A 67 7.62 4.50 -9.53
C GLY A 67 7.31 4.64 -8.04
N ASN A 68 7.28 5.86 -7.49
CA ASN A 68 6.97 6.10 -6.07
C ASN A 68 5.46 6.21 -5.85
N ILE A 69 4.94 5.60 -4.79
CA ILE A 69 3.52 5.73 -4.42
C ILE A 69 3.27 7.16 -3.95
N ILE A 70 2.29 7.84 -4.56
CA ILE A 70 1.87 9.21 -4.21
C ILE A 70 0.45 9.28 -3.65
N GLY A 71 -0.35 8.22 -3.79
CA GLY A 71 -1.70 8.20 -3.24
C GLY A 71 -2.43 6.89 -3.47
N TYR A 72 -3.55 6.74 -2.78
CA TYR A 72 -4.46 5.59 -2.91
C TYR A 72 -5.86 6.08 -3.28
N ILE A 73 -6.57 5.30 -4.08
CA ILE A 73 -8.00 5.53 -4.35
C ILE A 73 -8.76 4.31 -3.87
N GLU A 74 -9.78 4.56 -3.05
CA GLU A 74 -10.72 3.56 -2.59
C GLU A 74 -12.09 3.86 -3.22
N VAL A 75 -12.73 2.83 -3.77
CA VAL A 75 -13.96 2.97 -4.52
C VAL A 75 -15.06 2.15 -3.88
N LYS A 76 -16.25 2.75 -3.74
CA LYS A 76 -17.45 2.06 -3.27
C LYS A 76 -18.52 2.04 -4.35
N LYS A 77 -19.55 1.23 -4.13
CA LYS A 77 -20.75 1.25 -4.97
C LYS A 77 -21.39 2.62 -4.94
N ILE A 78 -21.99 3.05 -6.06
CA ILE A 78 -22.77 4.30 -6.16
C ILE A 78 -23.73 4.48 -4.99
N GLU A 79 -24.35 3.39 -4.52
CA GLU A 79 -25.34 3.46 -3.46
C GLU A 79 -24.77 3.71 -2.06
N GLN A 80 -23.49 3.40 -1.85
CA GLN A 80 -22.84 3.44 -0.55
C GLN A 80 -22.78 4.85 0.01
N ASN A 81 -23.13 4.98 1.29
CA ASN A 81 -22.88 6.18 2.07
C ASN A 81 -21.39 6.32 2.39
N LEU A 82 -20.77 7.39 1.89
CA LEU A 82 -19.35 7.65 2.12
C LEU A 82 -19.07 8.15 3.54
N ASP A 83 -20.04 8.73 4.25
CA ASP A 83 -19.86 9.14 5.66
C ASP A 83 -19.66 7.94 6.60
N ASP A 84 -20.33 6.83 6.32
CA ASP A 84 -20.11 5.57 7.04
C ASP A 84 -18.77 4.95 6.63
N THR A 85 -18.42 5.05 5.35
CA THR A 85 -17.14 4.54 4.83
C THR A 85 -15.94 5.29 5.44
N LEU A 86 -16.05 6.60 5.63
CA LEU A 86 -15.02 7.46 6.23
C LEU A 86 -14.65 7.06 7.67
N LYS A 87 -15.57 6.39 8.38
CA LYS A 87 -15.42 5.87 9.75
C LYS A 87 -15.02 4.39 9.78
N SER A 88 -14.81 3.77 8.61
CA SER A 88 -14.49 2.35 8.55
C SER A 88 -13.03 2.07 8.94
N PRO A 89 -12.74 0.89 9.53
CA PRO A 89 -11.37 0.47 9.83
C PRO A 89 -10.45 0.47 8.60
N GLN A 90 -11.00 0.24 7.41
CA GLN A 90 -10.26 0.27 6.15
C GLN A 90 -9.70 1.66 5.84
N ILE A 91 -10.53 2.70 5.94
CA ILE A 91 -10.09 4.09 5.72
C ILE A 91 -9.11 4.54 6.80
N ASP A 92 -9.33 4.16 8.06
CA ASP A 92 -8.40 4.48 9.14
C ASP A 92 -7.02 3.83 8.93
N LYS A 93 -6.98 2.60 8.43
CA LYS A 93 -5.73 1.94 8.02
C LYS A 93 -5.04 2.69 6.87
N TYR A 94 -5.78 3.13 5.85
CA TYR A 94 -5.17 3.89 4.76
C TYR A 94 -4.61 5.24 5.23
N LYS A 95 -5.30 5.95 6.13
CA LYS A 95 -4.78 7.19 6.75
C LYS A 95 -3.47 6.98 7.51
N GLN A 96 -3.21 5.76 8.02
CA GLN A 96 -1.94 5.42 8.66
C GLN A 96 -0.80 5.19 7.65
N LEU A 97 -1.13 4.82 6.41
CA LEU A 97 -0.19 4.39 5.37
C LEU A 97 0.10 5.49 4.34
N SER A 98 -0.87 6.36 4.06
CA SER A 98 -0.77 7.46 3.10
C SER A 98 -1.40 8.74 3.65
N ASN A 99 -0.77 9.86 3.32
CA ASN A 99 -1.30 11.20 3.56
C ASN A 99 -2.16 11.73 2.41
N ASN A 100 -2.34 10.94 1.35
CA ASN A 100 -3.08 11.32 0.15
C ASN A 100 -3.99 10.17 -0.28
N ILE A 101 -5.29 10.31 -0.02
CA ILE A 101 -6.29 9.29 -0.30
C ILE A 101 -7.49 9.95 -1.00
N LEU A 102 -8.00 9.32 -2.04
CA LEU A 102 -9.26 9.68 -2.66
C LEU A 102 -10.28 8.58 -2.36
N LEU A 103 -11.42 8.96 -1.79
CA LEU A 103 -12.57 8.07 -1.58
C LEU A 103 -13.68 8.49 -2.53
N THR A 104 -14.26 7.54 -3.26
CA THR A 104 -15.36 7.83 -4.18
C THR A 104 -16.37 6.69 -4.28
N ASN A 105 -17.62 7.03 -4.58
CA ASN A 105 -18.64 6.11 -5.06
C ASN A 105 -19.02 6.39 -6.53
N TYR A 106 -18.07 6.90 -7.32
CA TYR A 106 -18.23 7.35 -8.72
C TYR A 106 -18.98 8.66 -8.93
N ILE A 107 -19.86 9.05 -8.00
CA ILE A 107 -20.66 10.28 -8.12
C ILE A 107 -20.32 11.33 -7.07
N GLU A 108 -19.64 10.92 -6.00
CA GLU A 108 -19.11 11.78 -4.96
C GLU A 108 -17.61 11.51 -4.79
N PHE A 109 -16.84 12.58 -4.62
CA PHE A 109 -15.39 12.53 -4.49
C PHE A 109 -14.97 13.22 -3.20
N ILE A 110 -14.24 12.50 -2.35
CA ILE A 110 -13.72 12.98 -1.07
C ILE A 110 -12.21 12.85 -1.09
N TRP A 111 -11.52 13.98 -1.02
CA TRP A 111 -10.08 14.02 -0.89
C TRP A 111 -9.69 14.10 0.58
N ILE A 112 -8.95 13.10 1.05
CA ILE A 112 -8.41 13.02 2.39
C ILE A 112 -6.92 13.31 2.32
N LYS A 113 -6.51 14.41 2.95
CA LYS A 113 -5.13 14.88 3.01
C LYS A 113 -4.66 14.96 4.45
N ASN A 114 -3.51 14.36 4.76
CA ASN A 114 -2.95 14.30 6.11
C ASN A 114 -3.95 13.80 7.17
N GLY A 115 -4.80 12.84 6.80
CA GLY A 115 -5.82 12.25 7.68
C GLY A 115 -7.14 13.01 7.78
N ASN A 116 -7.25 14.23 7.24
CA ASN A 116 -8.46 15.06 7.28
C ASN A 116 -9.10 15.17 5.90
N ILE A 117 -10.42 15.40 5.86
CA ILE A 117 -11.11 15.74 4.61
C ILE A 117 -10.69 17.16 4.22
N ASP A 118 -10.02 17.28 3.07
CA ASP A 118 -9.54 18.55 2.53
C ASP A 118 -10.61 19.16 1.62
N LEU A 119 -11.15 18.36 0.70
CA LEU A 119 -12.22 18.74 -0.22
C LEU A 119 -13.20 17.58 -0.42
N ARG A 120 -14.46 17.91 -0.66
CA ARG A 120 -15.54 16.96 -0.95
C ARG A 120 -16.54 17.59 -1.90
N GLU A 121 -16.97 16.85 -2.90
CA GLU A 121 -18.01 17.29 -3.83
C GLU A 121 -18.84 16.12 -4.36
N VAL A 122 -20.15 16.38 -4.53
CA VAL A 122 -21.08 15.46 -5.21
C VAL A 122 -21.23 15.93 -6.65
N LEU A 123 -20.60 15.21 -7.59
CA LEU A 123 -20.63 15.51 -9.02
C LEU A 123 -22.06 15.50 -9.57
N VAL A 124 -22.82 14.44 -9.26
CA VAL A 124 -24.21 14.22 -9.68
C VAL A 124 -24.95 13.39 -8.63
N PHE A 125 -26.27 13.47 -8.58
CA PHE A 125 -27.05 12.59 -7.71
C PHE A 125 -27.42 11.28 -8.43
N LYS A 126 -27.70 10.22 -7.67
CA LYS A 126 -28.15 8.92 -8.20
C LYS A 126 -29.38 9.08 -9.12
N THR A 127 -30.30 9.98 -8.76
CA THR A 127 -31.49 10.31 -9.55
C THR A 127 -31.16 10.91 -10.92
N ASP A 128 -30.01 11.57 -11.05
CA ASP A 128 -29.58 12.16 -12.31
C ASP A 128 -29.06 11.11 -13.29
N LEU A 129 -28.57 9.96 -12.81
CA LEU A 129 -28.15 8.85 -13.67
C LEU A 129 -29.33 8.16 -14.36
N LYS A 130 -30.56 8.27 -13.80
CA LYS A 130 -31.79 7.74 -14.41
C LYS A 130 -32.38 8.66 -15.50
N LYS A 131 -31.92 9.92 -15.59
CA LYS A 131 -32.42 10.89 -16.58
C LYS A 131 -31.74 10.66 -17.93
N ILE A 132 -32.49 10.76 -19.02
CA ILE A 132 -31.94 10.73 -20.39
C ILE A 132 -30.93 11.88 -20.55
N ASN A 133 -31.37 13.12 -20.24
CA ASN A 133 -30.52 14.30 -20.27
C ASN A 133 -30.24 14.82 -18.86
N THR A 134 -29.00 14.66 -18.41
CA THR A 134 -28.52 15.23 -17.15
C THR A 134 -27.91 16.60 -17.43
N LYS A 135 -28.44 17.64 -16.78
CA LYS A 135 -27.79 18.95 -16.80
C LYS A 135 -26.53 18.87 -15.95
N ILE A 136 -25.38 19.16 -16.56
CA ILE A 136 -24.10 19.16 -15.86
C ILE A 136 -23.96 20.49 -15.14
N ASP A 137 -23.79 20.41 -13.82
CA ASP A 137 -23.44 21.56 -13.00
C ASP A 137 -21.95 21.86 -13.19
N GLN A 138 -21.67 23.05 -13.71
CA GLN A 138 -20.31 23.44 -14.04
C GLN A 138 -19.46 23.61 -12.79
N THR A 139 -20.01 24.23 -11.74
CA THR A 139 -19.29 24.51 -10.50
C THR A 139 -18.89 23.20 -9.80
N LYS A 140 -19.80 22.22 -9.76
CA LYS A 140 -19.51 20.88 -9.22
C LYS A 140 -18.46 20.14 -10.05
N SER A 141 -18.58 20.22 -11.38
CA SER A 141 -17.61 19.61 -12.29
C SER A 141 -16.21 20.18 -12.09
N ASP A 142 -16.09 21.52 -12.01
CA ASP A 142 -14.81 22.20 -11.80
C ASP A 142 -14.21 21.86 -10.42
N THR A 143 -15.05 21.72 -9.39
CA THR A 143 -14.61 21.32 -8.04
C THR A 143 -14.07 19.88 -8.03
N VAL A 144 -14.75 18.93 -8.69
CA VAL A 144 -14.27 17.55 -8.80
C VAL A 144 -12.96 17.48 -9.59
N ILE A 145 -12.83 18.24 -10.67
CA ILE A 145 -11.57 18.32 -11.43
C ILE A 145 -10.46 18.91 -10.57
N SER A 146 -10.76 19.95 -9.78
CA SER A 146 -9.79 20.51 -8.83
C SER A 146 -9.35 19.48 -7.80
N ILE A 147 -10.28 18.70 -7.23
CA ILE A 147 -9.98 17.59 -6.31
C ILE A 147 -8.99 16.61 -6.96
N LEU A 148 -9.29 16.13 -8.17
CA LEU A 148 -8.46 15.14 -8.86
C LEU A 148 -7.08 15.71 -9.22
N ASN A 149 -7.03 16.96 -9.69
CA ASN A 149 -5.79 17.65 -10.02
C ASN A 149 -4.88 17.81 -8.79
N GLU A 150 -5.42 18.26 -7.67
CA GLU A 150 -4.65 18.45 -6.44
C GLU A 150 -4.22 17.11 -5.82
N PHE A 151 -5.07 16.09 -5.89
CA PHE A 151 -4.72 14.71 -5.52
C PHE A 151 -3.50 14.18 -6.32
N PHE A 152 -3.43 14.42 -7.63
CA PHE A 152 -2.30 14.01 -8.47
C PHE A 152 -1.02 14.82 -8.22
N LYS A 153 -1.15 16.08 -7.79
CA LYS A 153 0.00 16.95 -7.46
C LYS A 153 0.58 16.71 -6.07
N ALA A 154 -0.01 15.80 -5.28
CA ALA A 154 0.47 15.50 -3.95
C ALA A 154 1.98 15.15 -3.97
N PRO A 155 2.80 15.81 -3.15
CA PRO A 155 4.23 15.59 -3.16
C PRO A 155 4.57 14.21 -2.59
N ILE A 156 5.63 13.60 -3.12
CA ILE A 156 6.23 12.42 -2.49
C ILE A 156 6.76 12.84 -1.12
N GLU A 157 6.25 12.25 -0.04
CA GLU A 157 6.70 12.53 1.32
C GLU A 157 8.17 12.11 1.47
N LYS A 158 9.06 13.11 1.59
CA LYS A 158 10.48 12.85 1.89
C LYS A 158 10.60 12.55 3.38
N ILE A 159 11.03 11.33 3.72
CA ILE A 159 11.31 10.93 5.09
C ILE A 159 12.66 11.52 5.51
N LYS A 160 12.62 12.49 6.42
CA LYS A 160 13.79 13.30 6.86
C LYS A 160 14.25 13.03 8.29
N SER A 161 13.50 12.28 9.11
CA SER A 161 13.95 11.81 10.43
C SER A 161 13.84 10.29 10.61
N VAL A 162 14.70 9.73 11.46
CA VAL A 162 14.77 8.28 11.74
C VAL A 162 13.52 7.84 12.48
N GLU A 163 13.01 8.69 13.37
CA GLU A 163 11.80 8.47 14.15
C GLU A 163 10.58 8.37 13.23
N LYS A 164 10.53 9.23 12.20
CA LYS A 164 9.47 9.18 11.19
C LYS A 164 9.58 7.91 10.35
N LEU A 165 10.78 7.52 9.93
CA LEU A 165 11.00 6.24 9.23
C LEU A 165 10.54 5.07 10.09
N ALA A 166 10.99 4.99 11.35
CA ALA A 166 10.64 3.92 12.29
C ALA A 166 9.13 3.83 12.47
N SER A 167 8.47 4.96 12.72
CA SER A 167 7.01 5.02 12.90
C SER A 167 6.25 4.55 11.66
N LEU A 168 6.63 5.01 10.47
CA LEU A 168 5.97 4.60 9.22
C LEU A 168 6.24 3.14 8.86
N LEU A 169 7.42 2.62 9.20
CA LEU A 169 7.79 1.22 8.99
C LEU A 169 7.06 0.31 9.96
N ALA A 170 6.99 0.65 11.25
CA ALA A 170 6.24 -0.10 12.25
C ALA A 170 4.76 -0.27 11.86
N LYS A 171 4.13 0.80 11.37
CA LYS A 171 2.74 0.74 10.86
C LYS A 171 2.58 -0.24 9.68
N ARG A 172 3.54 -0.28 8.76
CA ARG A 172 3.53 -1.20 7.62
C ARG A 172 3.86 -2.63 8.03
N THR A 173 4.80 -2.83 8.95
CA THR A 173 5.14 -4.14 9.52
C THR A 173 3.95 -4.74 10.25
N LYS A 174 3.23 -3.95 11.05
CA LYS A 174 1.97 -4.37 11.67
C LYS A 174 0.92 -4.75 10.62
N THR A 175 0.78 -3.94 9.57
CA THR A 175 -0.13 -4.26 8.46
C THR A 175 0.25 -5.56 7.76
N LEU A 176 1.54 -5.80 7.53
CA LEU A 176 2.04 -7.05 6.94
C LEU A 176 1.74 -8.25 7.84
N LYS A 177 1.99 -8.14 9.15
CA LYS A 177 1.62 -9.16 10.13
C LYS A 177 0.13 -9.51 10.01
N ASP A 178 -0.75 -8.51 10.11
CA ASP A 178 -2.20 -8.74 10.09
C ASP A 178 -2.64 -9.46 8.79
N LEU A 179 -2.05 -9.08 7.65
CA LEU A 179 -2.33 -9.70 6.35
C LEU A 179 -1.81 -11.13 6.23
N VAL A 180 -0.61 -11.40 6.75
CA VAL A 180 -0.03 -12.76 6.78
C VAL A 180 -0.86 -13.67 7.68
N GLU A 181 -1.24 -13.19 8.86
CA GLU A 181 -2.07 -13.94 9.83
C GLU A 181 -3.44 -14.29 9.22
N GLN A 182 -4.13 -13.32 8.62
CA GLN A 182 -5.42 -13.55 7.97
C GLN A 182 -5.32 -14.54 6.83
N HIS A 183 -4.34 -14.36 5.94
CA HIS A 183 -4.12 -15.29 4.82
C HIS A 183 -3.85 -16.70 5.33
N LEU A 184 -3.01 -16.84 6.37
CA LEU A 184 -2.66 -18.12 6.95
C LEU A 184 -3.88 -18.81 7.56
N ASN A 185 -4.64 -18.12 8.41
CA ASN A 185 -5.84 -18.66 9.05
C ASN A 185 -6.88 -19.09 8.01
N LEU A 186 -7.17 -18.24 7.03
CA LEU A 186 -8.13 -18.55 5.96
C LEU A 186 -7.73 -19.83 5.20
N TYR A 187 -6.45 -19.96 4.83
CA TYR A 187 -6.00 -21.13 4.09
C TYR A 187 -5.97 -22.40 4.95
N ILE A 188 -5.66 -22.30 6.24
CA ILE A 188 -5.76 -23.41 7.18
C ILE A 188 -7.22 -23.88 7.31
N ASP A 189 -8.16 -22.95 7.52
CA ASP A 189 -9.59 -23.25 7.67
C ASP A 189 -10.16 -23.91 6.41
N LEU A 190 -9.76 -23.41 5.23
CA LEU A 190 -10.13 -23.98 3.94
C LEU A 190 -9.36 -25.25 3.57
N LYS A 191 -8.42 -25.70 4.42
CA LYS A 191 -7.50 -26.82 4.16
C LYS A 191 -6.75 -26.69 2.82
N LYS A 192 -6.48 -25.45 2.41
CA LYS A 192 -5.81 -25.11 1.16
C LYS A 192 -4.30 -24.95 1.41
N GLN A 193 -3.48 -25.62 0.60
CA GLN A 193 -2.05 -25.46 0.67
C GLN A 193 -1.58 -24.16 0.02
N SER A 194 -0.56 -23.54 0.60
CA SER A 194 0.15 -22.39 0.06
C SER A 194 1.58 -22.37 0.57
N THR A 195 2.46 -21.56 -0.04
CA THR A 195 3.82 -21.37 0.44
C THR A 195 3.84 -20.94 1.91
N LEU A 196 2.96 -20.01 2.32
CA LEU A 196 2.88 -19.56 3.71
C LEU A 196 2.45 -20.69 4.66
N VAL A 197 1.47 -21.51 4.28
CA VAL A 197 1.02 -22.66 5.09
C VAL A 197 2.14 -23.69 5.22
N GLY A 198 2.82 -24.02 4.12
CA GLY A 198 3.93 -24.97 4.12
C GLY A 198 5.09 -24.50 5.00
N THR A 199 5.48 -23.23 4.88
CA THR A 199 6.52 -22.65 5.74
C THR A 199 6.10 -22.60 7.21
N TYR A 200 4.85 -22.26 7.50
CA TYR A 200 4.32 -22.29 8.86
C TYR A 200 4.41 -23.68 9.47
N ASN A 201 3.95 -24.72 8.77
CA ASN A 201 3.99 -26.09 9.27
C ASN A 201 5.43 -26.58 9.50
N ILE A 202 6.34 -26.31 8.57
CA ILE A 202 7.76 -26.68 8.72
C ILE A 202 8.38 -26.04 9.96
N ILE A 203 8.15 -24.75 10.19
CA ILE A 203 8.68 -24.04 11.36
C ILE A 203 8.01 -24.53 12.64
N LYS A 204 6.69 -24.70 12.61
CA LYS A 204 5.89 -25.20 13.73
C LYS A 204 6.36 -26.57 14.20
N GLU A 205 6.55 -27.51 13.28
CA GLU A 205 6.97 -28.89 13.56
C GLU A 205 8.44 -28.95 14.00
N ASN A 206 9.35 -28.30 13.26
CA ASN A 206 10.79 -28.50 13.46
C ASN A 206 11.44 -27.56 14.49
N ILE A 207 10.82 -26.41 14.80
CA ILE A 207 11.40 -25.39 15.69
C ILE A 207 10.59 -25.24 16.98
N TYR A 208 9.26 -25.32 16.90
CA TYR A 208 8.36 -24.99 18.01
C TYR A 208 7.61 -26.21 18.56
N ASN A 209 8.02 -27.45 18.27
CA ASN A 209 7.40 -28.68 18.79
C ASN A 209 5.86 -28.71 18.65
N ASN A 210 5.33 -28.18 17.55
CA ASN A 210 3.90 -28.03 17.28
C ASN A 210 3.14 -26.97 18.10
N GLU A 211 3.82 -26.10 18.82
CA GLU A 211 3.20 -25.08 19.69
C GLU A 211 3.18 -23.66 19.10
N LEU A 212 3.60 -23.48 17.85
CA LEU A 212 3.56 -22.16 17.19
C LEU A 212 2.14 -21.77 16.78
N LYS A 213 1.70 -20.57 17.17
CA LYS A 213 0.43 -19.97 16.72
C LYS A 213 0.61 -19.15 15.45
N ALA A 214 -0.49 -18.99 14.70
CA ALA A 214 -0.50 -18.23 13.44
C ALA A 214 -0.09 -16.75 13.63
N ASN A 215 -0.52 -16.11 14.71
CA ASN A 215 -0.19 -14.73 15.03
C ASN A 215 1.30 -14.54 15.39
N GLU A 216 1.90 -15.50 16.09
CA GLU A 216 3.33 -15.51 16.44
C GLU A 216 4.19 -15.71 15.20
N PHE A 217 3.79 -16.64 14.33
CA PHE A 217 4.42 -16.84 13.03
C PHE A 217 4.36 -15.57 12.18
N ALA A 218 3.16 -14.98 12.03
CA ALA A 218 2.95 -13.79 11.22
C ALA A 218 3.79 -12.60 11.71
N ASP A 219 3.89 -12.43 13.03
CA ASP A 219 4.72 -11.40 13.65
C ASP A 219 6.21 -11.61 13.34
N SER A 220 6.72 -12.83 13.56
CA SER A 220 8.10 -13.20 13.28
C SER A 220 8.46 -13.01 11.80
N ILE A 221 7.58 -13.42 10.88
CA ILE A 221 7.79 -13.23 9.43
C ILE A 221 7.80 -11.75 9.08
N ALA A 222 6.84 -10.97 9.56
CA ALA A 222 6.75 -9.54 9.25
C ALA A 222 7.99 -8.76 9.74
N GLN A 223 8.45 -9.03 10.97
CA GLN A 223 9.66 -8.42 11.53
C GLN A 223 10.91 -8.85 10.75
N THR A 224 11.04 -10.15 10.42
CA THR A 224 12.19 -10.67 9.68
C THR A 224 12.30 -10.07 8.29
N ILE A 225 11.19 -9.94 7.56
CA ILE A 225 11.17 -9.29 6.25
C ILE A 225 11.52 -7.80 6.37
N THR A 226 10.95 -7.10 7.36
CA THR A 226 11.25 -5.69 7.62
C THR A 226 12.74 -5.48 7.84
N TYR A 227 13.34 -6.33 8.69
CA TYR A 227 14.78 -6.30 8.96
C TYR A 227 15.60 -6.65 7.71
N GLY A 228 15.17 -7.64 6.93
CA GLY A 228 15.80 -8.01 5.67
C GLY A 228 15.84 -6.86 4.67
N PHE A 229 14.74 -6.11 4.51
CA PHE A 229 14.69 -4.96 3.61
C PHE A 229 15.64 -3.84 4.05
N PHE A 230 15.69 -3.58 5.36
CA PHE A 230 16.63 -2.62 5.92
C PHE A 230 18.07 -3.06 5.67
N LEU A 231 18.39 -4.33 5.95
CA LEU A 231 19.72 -4.90 5.78
C LEU A 231 20.16 -4.88 4.32
N ALA A 232 19.26 -5.18 3.38
CA ALA A 232 19.52 -5.08 1.94
C ALA A 232 19.89 -3.65 1.53
N LYS A 233 19.15 -2.65 2.01
CA LYS A 233 19.45 -1.24 1.74
C LYS A 233 20.79 -0.81 2.31
N LEU A 234 21.16 -1.27 3.51
CA LEU A 234 22.45 -0.94 4.14
C LEU A 234 23.64 -1.51 3.35
N ASN A 235 23.51 -2.72 2.82
CA ASN A 235 24.57 -3.39 2.07
C ASN A 235 24.64 -2.97 0.58
N ASN A 236 23.70 -2.17 0.11
CA ASN A 236 23.69 -1.66 -1.26
C ASN A 236 24.61 -0.44 -1.44
N THR A 237 25.92 -0.68 -1.33
CA THR A 237 26.97 0.35 -1.43
C THR A 237 27.07 0.95 -2.84
N ASN A 238 26.76 0.17 -3.88
CA ASN A 238 26.86 0.58 -5.28
C ASN A 238 25.61 1.30 -5.79
N ASN A 239 24.63 1.62 -4.92
CA ASN A 239 23.35 2.24 -5.27
C ASN A 239 22.61 1.51 -6.42
N LEU A 240 22.71 0.18 -6.46
CA LEU A 240 21.96 -0.63 -7.42
C LEU A 240 20.45 -0.51 -7.14
N ARG A 241 19.63 -0.65 -8.17
CA ARG A 241 18.18 -0.77 -7.97
C ARG A 241 17.89 -2.04 -7.16
N ILE A 242 17.10 -1.92 -6.09
CA ILE A 242 16.63 -3.07 -5.31
C ILE A 242 15.16 -3.32 -5.68
N ASP A 243 14.83 -4.59 -5.91
CA ASP A 243 13.49 -5.11 -6.14
C ASP A 243 13.36 -6.51 -5.52
N PHE A 244 12.19 -7.14 -5.63
CA PHE A 244 11.96 -8.46 -5.04
C PHE A 244 12.85 -9.57 -5.63
N ASP A 245 13.24 -9.46 -6.90
CA ASP A 245 14.05 -10.46 -7.58
C ASP A 245 15.50 -10.45 -7.06
N ASN A 246 16.03 -9.27 -6.73
CA ASN A 246 17.42 -9.13 -6.37
C ASN A 246 17.68 -8.85 -4.88
N ILE A 247 16.67 -8.54 -4.07
CA ILE A 247 16.83 -8.08 -2.68
C ILE A 247 17.68 -9.03 -1.82
N LYS A 248 17.53 -10.34 -2.03
CA LYS A 248 18.27 -11.38 -1.31
C LYS A 248 19.78 -11.31 -1.56
N LYS A 249 20.21 -10.82 -2.73
CA LYS A 249 21.63 -10.69 -3.09
C LYS A 249 22.35 -9.63 -2.26
N PHE A 250 21.59 -8.75 -1.62
CA PHE A 250 22.12 -7.71 -0.72
C PHE A 250 22.15 -8.16 0.75
N ILE A 251 21.79 -9.41 1.05
CA ILE A 251 21.84 -9.95 2.40
C ILE A 251 23.16 -10.73 2.58
N PRO A 252 23.99 -10.42 3.58
CA PRO A 252 25.24 -11.15 3.79
C PRO A 252 25.01 -12.63 4.18
N ASN A 253 25.95 -13.51 3.81
CA ASN A 253 25.81 -14.97 3.96
C ASN A 253 25.68 -15.44 5.42
N ASN A 254 26.18 -14.67 6.40
CA ASN A 254 26.01 -14.98 7.82
C ASN A 254 24.57 -14.73 8.33
N PHE A 255 23.66 -14.26 7.47
CA PHE A 255 22.23 -14.07 7.73
C PHE A 255 21.37 -15.03 6.90
N ALA A 256 21.78 -16.31 6.80
CA ALA A 256 21.11 -17.32 5.98
C ALA A 256 19.60 -17.45 6.25
N LEU A 257 19.17 -17.42 7.52
CA LEU A 257 17.74 -17.47 7.87
C LEU A 257 16.94 -16.33 7.24
N ILE A 258 17.51 -15.11 7.20
CA ILE A 258 16.84 -13.96 6.59
C ILE A 258 16.77 -14.14 5.08
N GLN A 259 17.85 -14.65 4.45
CA GLN A 259 17.81 -14.98 3.02
C GLN A 259 16.69 -15.98 2.71
N ASP A 260 16.53 -17.02 3.55
CA ASP A 260 15.50 -18.03 3.37
C ASP A 260 14.08 -17.48 3.56
N ILE A 261 13.84 -16.67 4.59
CA ILE A 261 12.53 -16.01 4.77
C ILE A 261 12.22 -15.06 3.62
N LEU A 262 13.21 -14.34 3.08
CA LEU A 262 13.01 -13.48 1.92
C LEU A 262 12.72 -14.26 0.62
N LYS A 263 12.96 -15.59 0.55
CA LYS A 263 12.51 -16.42 -0.58
C LYS A 263 10.99 -16.56 -0.63
N LEU A 264 10.28 -16.35 0.49
CA LEU A 264 8.81 -16.30 0.48
C LEU A 264 8.28 -15.19 -0.44
N ILE A 265 9.05 -14.11 -0.59
CA ILE A 265 8.70 -12.97 -1.42
C ILE A 265 8.63 -13.37 -2.90
N ASP A 266 9.45 -14.33 -3.36
CA ASP A 266 9.42 -14.75 -4.78
C ASP A 266 8.04 -15.29 -5.16
N ASN A 267 7.50 -16.18 -4.31
CA ASN A 267 6.17 -16.75 -4.52
C ASN A 267 5.06 -15.69 -4.37
N ILE A 268 5.21 -14.79 -3.38
CA ILE A 268 4.27 -13.69 -3.14
C ILE A 268 4.26 -12.69 -4.31
N ALA A 269 5.41 -12.41 -4.91
CA ALA A 269 5.55 -11.44 -5.99
C ALA A 269 4.87 -11.89 -7.28
N ILE A 270 4.86 -13.20 -7.54
CA ILE A 270 4.36 -13.79 -8.79
C ILE A 270 2.88 -14.19 -8.69
N SER A 271 2.41 -14.63 -7.52
CA SER A 271 1.03 -15.12 -7.37
C SER A 271 0.02 -14.00 -7.04
N ASN A 272 -1.05 -13.95 -7.83
CA ASN A 272 -2.18 -13.03 -7.62
C ASN A 272 -2.91 -13.26 -6.29
N GLU A 273 -2.78 -14.46 -5.69
CA GLU A 273 -3.42 -14.80 -4.41
C GLU A 273 -2.87 -13.94 -3.27
N TYR A 274 -1.61 -13.49 -3.36
CA TYR A 274 -0.97 -12.67 -2.33
C TYR A 274 -1.06 -11.17 -2.61
N GLY A 275 -1.97 -10.70 -3.47
CA GLY A 275 -2.04 -9.30 -3.90
C GLY A 275 -2.07 -8.28 -2.74
N ASN A 276 -2.70 -8.60 -1.61
CA ASN A 276 -2.68 -7.74 -0.41
C ASN A 276 -1.30 -7.68 0.24
N ILE A 277 -0.65 -8.83 0.39
CA ILE A 277 0.68 -8.95 1.01
C ILE A 277 1.74 -8.33 0.08
N LYS A 278 1.66 -8.59 -1.22
CA LYS A 278 2.54 -7.98 -2.23
C LYS A 278 2.50 -6.46 -2.17
N TRP A 279 1.31 -5.86 -2.13
CA TRP A 279 1.17 -4.40 -2.04
C TRP A 279 1.88 -3.81 -0.82
N ILE A 280 1.66 -4.38 0.37
CA ILE A 280 2.30 -3.83 1.58
C ILE A 280 3.82 -4.00 1.54
N LEU A 281 4.32 -5.13 1.02
CA LEU A 281 5.75 -5.36 0.81
C LEU A 281 6.37 -4.33 -0.14
N GLU A 282 5.69 -4.01 -1.25
CA GLU A 282 6.16 -2.98 -2.18
C GLU A 282 6.18 -1.60 -1.52
N SER A 283 5.14 -1.28 -0.74
CA SER A 283 5.08 -0.03 0.02
C SER A 283 6.23 0.08 1.02
N MET A 284 6.55 -1.00 1.74
CA MET A 284 7.67 -1.07 2.67
C MET A 284 9.02 -0.90 1.96
N LEU A 285 9.23 -1.64 0.86
CA LEU A 285 10.47 -1.57 0.11
C LEU A 285 10.70 -0.15 -0.42
N LEU A 286 9.72 0.42 -1.13
CA LEU A 286 9.84 1.78 -1.67
C LEU A 286 10.15 2.82 -0.58
N MET A 287 9.49 2.72 0.57
CA MET A 287 9.75 3.63 1.68
C MET A 287 11.20 3.56 2.18
N ILE A 288 11.75 2.34 2.31
CA ILE A 288 13.15 2.14 2.69
C ILE A 288 14.09 2.68 1.60
N LEU A 289 13.74 2.53 0.32
CA LEU A 289 14.58 2.97 -0.79
C LEU A 289 14.64 4.50 -0.94
N ILE A 290 13.52 5.20 -0.76
CA ILE A 290 13.39 6.66 -0.90
C ILE A 290 14.02 7.42 0.27
N THR A 291 14.18 6.77 1.43
CA THR A 291 14.68 7.44 2.63
C THR A 291 16.14 7.88 2.48
N LEU A 292 16.36 9.20 2.55
CA LEU A 292 17.68 9.82 2.38
C LEU A 292 18.59 9.67 3.62
N ILE A 293 17.98 9.41 4.78
CA ILE A 293 18.66 9.41 6.08
C ILE A 293 19.49 8.16 6.30
N LEU A 294 19.16 7.03 5.65
CA LEU A 294 19.89 5.78 5.87
C LEU A 294 21.38 5.91 5.53
N LYS A 295 21.74 6.71 4.52
CA LYS A 295 23.13 7.05 4.21
C LYS A 295 23.80 7.89 5.31
N GLN A 296 23.07 8.84 5.89
CA GLN A 296 23.57 9.72 6.95
C GLN A 296 23.71 8.98 8.30
N PHE A 297 22.77 8.08 8.60
CA PHE A 297 22.83 7.17 9.74
C PHE A 297 24.05 6.23 9.63
N LEU A 298 24.33 5.72 8.42
CA LEU A 298 25.51 4.90 8.13
C LEU A 298 26.84 5.66 8.30
N ASN A 299 26.91 6.92 7.83
CA ASN A 299 28.12 7.74 8.00
C ASN A 299 28.43 8.01 9.48
N ASN A 300 27.41 8.31 10.29
CA ASN A 300 27.56 8.46 11.73
C ASN A 300 27.96 7.13 12.41
N PHE A 301 27.42 6.01 11.92
CA PHE A 301 27.81 4.66 12.37
C PHE A 301 29.27 4.30 12.06
N HIS A 302 29.76 4.66 10.87
CA HIS A 302 31.15 4.46 10.47
C HIS A 302 32.12 5.33 11.29
N LEU A 303 31.77 6.58 11.58
CA LEU A 303 32.55 7.47 12.45
C LEU A 303 32.63 6.95 13.90
N LEU A 304 31.54 6.36 14.41
CA LEU A 304 31.53 5.69 15.72
C LEU A 304 32.36 4.39 15.73
N LYS A 305 32.36 3.61 14.63
CA LYS A 305 33.25 2.43 14.47
C LYS A 305 34.74 2.81 14.44
N ILE A 306 35.11 3.97 13.90
CA ILE A 306 36.50 4.43 13.88
C ILE A 306 36.98 4.84 15.29
N LYS A 307 36.09 5.30 16.17
CA LYS A 307 36.41 5.68 17.55
C LYS A 307 36.37 4.53 18.57
N THR A 308 35.76 3.40 18.23
CA THR A 308 35.55 2.29 19.18
C THR A 308 35.74 0.96 18.48
N GLN A 309 36.77 0.21 18.90
CA GLN A 309 37.06 -1.14 18.42
C GLN A 309 35.78 -1.99 18.41
N MET A 310 35.53 -2.60 17.25
CA MET A 310 34.31 -3.31 16.91
C MET A 310 34.07 -4.51 17.82
N VAL A 311 32.87 -4.58 18.43
CA VAL A 311 32.00 -5.78 18.53
C VAL A 311 30.60 -5.39 19.06
N ASN A 312 30.45 -4.32 19.87
CA ASN A 312 29.19 -4.08 20.59
C ASN A 312 28.22 -3.02 20.00
N ILE A 313 28.62 -2.17 19.06
CA ILE A 313 27.82 -0.99 18.65
C ILE A 313 26.73 -1.32 17.62
N GLN A 314 26.94 -2.33 16.76
CA GLN A 314 25.89 -2.83 15.85
C GLN A 314 24.66 -3.33 16.62
N LYS A 315 24.86 -3.83 17.86
CA LYS A 315 23.80 -4.29 18.74
C LYS A 315 23.10 -3.19 19.53
N THR A 316 23.50 -1.92 19.50
CA THR A 316 22.87 -0.91 20.40
C THR A 316 21.88 -0.01 19.68
N HIS A 317 22.24 0.56 18.52
CA HIS A 317 21.35 1.52 17.85
C HIS A 317 20.37 0.84 16.87
N ILE A 318 20.77 -0.26 16.24
CA ILE A 318 19.82 -1.14 15.54
C ILE A 318 18.88 -1.77 16.56
N TYR A 319 19.36 -2.15 17.74
CA TYR A 319 18.50 -2.66 18.83
C TYR A 319 17.57 -1.61 19.41
N ILE A 320 17.96 -0.33 19.51
CA ILE A 320 17.05 0.77 19.88
C ILE A 320 16.02 1.00 18.78
N PHE A 321 16.42 1.03 17.51
CA PHE A 321 15.50 1.06 16.36
C PHE A 321 14.56 -0.16 16.36
N MET A 322 15.05 -1.33 16.77
CA MET A 322 14.29 -2.59 16.82
C MET A 322 13.42 -2.77 18.06
N LYS A 323 13.78 -2.19 19.22
CA LYS A 323 12.89 -2.10 20.39
C LYS A 323 11.66 -1.23 20.13
N THR A 324 11.67 -0.50 19.02
CA THR A 324 10.55 0.34 18.57
C THR A 324 9.60 -0.43 17.65
N PHE A 325 9.95 -1.65 17.22
CA PHE A 325 9.10 -2.54 16.42
C PHE A 325 8.38 -3.56 17.28
#